data_AF-A0A924ZQC6-F1
#
_entry.id   AF-A0A924ZQC6-F1
#
_cell.length_a   1.000
_cell.length_b   1.000
_cell.length_c   1.000
_cell.angle_alpha   90.00
_cell.angle_beta   90.00
_cell.angle_gamma   90.00
#
_symmetry.space_group_name_H-M   'P 1'
#
loop_
_entity.id
_entity.type
_entity.pdbx_description
1 polymer ?
#
loop_
_entity_poly.entity_id
_entity_poly.type
_entity_poly.pdbx_seq_one_letter_code
_entity_poly.pdbx_strand_id
1 'polypeptide(L)'
;MQEEDQLKPILDHLRKQHPHAGHFCYAYQMGTDALIYKANDDGEPSNSAGMPIYGQIQSFAVTNVLLVVVRVFGGVKLGVGGLITAYKTTAKLVLATCDIIEKTIDVHFIISFDYKKMNTVMRVIKEKKLEIVSQEMEINEISTLPMGIIEVKTRKKNAEIVFDIFQTLFEIDIKRV
;
A
#
# COMPACT_ATOMS: atom_id res chain seq x y z
N MET A 1 -0.21 -7.41 -3.90
CA MET A 1 -1.25 -7.05 -4.89
C MET A 1 -1.60 -5.59 -4.70
N GLN A 2 -1.62 -4.82 -5.78
CA GLN A 2 -1.87 -3.36 -5.71
C GLN A 2 -3.20 -2.97 -6.35
N GLU A 3 -3.74 -3.80 -7.25
CA GLU A 3 -5.01 -3.57 -7.94
C GLU A 3 -5.81 -4.87 -8.05
N GLU A 4 -7.15 -4.77 -8.08
CA GLU A 4 -8.05 -5.94 -8.16
C GLU A 4 -7.90 -6.69 -9.50
N ASP A 5 -7.55 -5.99 -10.58
CA ASP A 5 -7.40 -6.57 -11.92
C ASP A 5 -6.28 -7.63 -11.99
N GLN A 6 -5.34 -7.61 -11.04
CA GLN A 6 -4.29 -8.62 -10.90
C GLN A 6 -4.81 -9.96 -10.37
N LEU A 7 -6.00 -10.00 -9.76
CA LEU A 7 -6.52 -11.21 -9.12
C LEU A 7 -6.83 -12.31 -10.14
N LYS A 8 -7.57 -11.98 -11.19
CA LYS A 8 -8.02 -12.94 -12.21
C LYS A 8 -6.85 -13.69 -12.87
N PRO A 9 -5.79 -13.03 -13.39
CA PRO A 9 -4.67 -13.75 -14.00
C PRO A 9 -3.92 -14.63 -12.99
N ILE A 10 -3.81 -14.23 -11.72
CA ILE A 10 -3.21 -15.06 -10.67
C ILE A 10 -4.05 -16.32 -10.42
N LEU A 11 -5.37 -16.18 -10.28
CA LEU A 11 -6.26 -17.33 -10.07
C LEU A 11 -6.27 -18.27 -11.28
N ASP A 12 -6.29 -17.74 -12.49
CA ASP A 12 -6.25 -18.55 -13.71
C ASP A 12 -4.91 -19.31 -13.84
N HIS A 13 -3.81 -18.69 -13.43
CA HIS A 13 -2.51 -19.36 -13.35
C HIS A 13 -2.52 -20.50 -12.32
N LEU A 14 -3.01 -20.26 -11.10
CA LEU A 14 -3.12 -21.27 -10.05
C LEU A 14 -4.02 -22.44 -10.46
N ARG A 15 -5.14 -22.16 -11.15
CA ARG A 15 -6.05 -23.18 -11.69
C ARG A 15 -5.37 -24.08 -12.72
N LYS A 16 -4.51 -23.51 -13.57
CA LYS A 16 -3.70 -24.29 -14.52
C LYS A 16 -2.63 -25.13 -13.82
N GLN A 17 -2.02 -24.63 -12.74
CA GLN A 17 -1.02 -25.36 -11.97
C GLN A 17 -1.62 -26.50 -11.13
N HIS A 18 -2.86 -26.32 -10.66
CA HIS A 18 -3.53 -27.28 -9.78
C HIS A 18 -4.89 -27.73 -10.35
N PRO A 19 -4.91 -28.47 -11.48
CA PRO A 19 -6.15 -28.84 -12.16
C PRO A 19 -7.03 -29.81 -11.34
N HIS A 20 -6.47 -30.49 -10.34
CA HIS A 20 -7.19 -31.41 -9.46
C HIS A 20 -7.78 -30.73 -8.20
N ALA A 21 -7.52 -29.44 -8.00
CA ALA A 21 -8.08 -28.71 -6.87
C ALA A 21 -9.55 -28.37 -7.13
N GLY A 22 -10.39 -28.55 -6.10
CA GLY A 22 -11.81 -28.26 -6.16
C GLY A 22 -12.15 -26.82 -5.80
N HIS A 23 -11.32 -26.19 -4.96
CA HIS A 23 -11.55 -24.84 -4.44
C HIS A 23 -10.24 -24.04 -4.38
N PHE A 24 -10.34 -22.76 -4.71
CA PHE A 24 -9.29 -21.74 -4.71
C PHE A 24 -9.77 -20.58 -3.84
N CYS A 25 -9.96 -20.86 -2.56
CA CYS A 25 -10.46 -19.88 -1.60
C CYS A 25 -9.41 -18.79 -1.38
N TYR A 26 -9.82 -17.54 -1.25
CA TYR A 26 -8.86 -16.45 -1.11
C TYR A 26 -9.38 -15.32 -0.24
N ALA A 27 -8.44 -14.52 0.24
CA ALA A 27 -8.72 -13.19 0.73
C ALA A 27 -7.59 -12.23 0.35
N TYR A 28 -7.93 -10.96 0.20
CA TYR A 28 -6.94 -9.90 0.03
C TYR A 28 -7.30 -8.68 0.86
N GLN A 29 -6.26 -7.90 1.16
CA GLN A 29 -6.38 -6.56 1.73
C GLN A 29 -5.41 -5.64 1.00
N MET A 30 -5.87 -4.47 0.60
CA MET A 30 -5.10 -3.47 -0.12
C MET A 30 -5.41 -2.07 0.41
N GLY A 31 -4.48 -1.14 0.18
CA GLY A 31 -4.60 0.24 0.61
C GLY A 31 -3.90 0.51 1.94
N THR A 32 -3.70 1.80 2.21
CA THR A 32 -3.00 2.28 3.41
C THR A 32 -3.87 3.18 4.28
N ASP A 33 -4.75 3.95 3.65
CA ASP A 33 -5.59 4.96 4.31
C ASP A 33 -7.03 4.48 4.43
N ALA A 34 -7.55 3.94 3.32
CA ALA A 34 -8.77 3.16 3.29
C ALA A 34 -8.41 1.73 2.91
N LEU A 35 -8.69 0.79 3.81
CA LEU A 35 -8.47 -0.62 3.55
C LEU A 35 -9.62 -1.17 2.71
N ILE A 36 -9.29 -1.70 1.54
CA ILE A 36 -10.20 -2.46 0.70
C ILE A 36 -9.87 -3.92 0.89
N TYR A 37 -10.88 -4.73 1.18
CA TYR A 37 -10.70 -6.17 1.36
C TYR A 37 -11.79 -6.96 0.64
N LYS A 38 -11.48 -8.23 0.38
CA LYS A 38 -12.44 -9.21 -0.13
C LYS A 38 -12.05 -10.58 0.39
N ALA A 39 -13.06 -11.38 0.69
CA ALA A 39 -12.94 -12.77 1.07
C ALA A 39 -13.86 -13.60 0.17
N ASN A 40 -13.37 -14.73 -0.32
CA ASN A 40 -14.12 -15.62 -1.21
C ASN A 40 -13.90 -17.08 -0.81
N ASP A 41 -15.00 -17.79 -0.60
CA ASP A 41 -15.04 -19.20 -0.22
C ASP A 41 -14.96 -20.16 -1.42
N ASP A 42 -15.01 -19.67 -2.67
CA ASP A 42 -14.91 -20.46 -3.91
C ASP A 42 -15.73 -21.78 -3.91
N GLY A 43 -16.96 -21.73 -3.42
CA GLY A 43 -17.87 -22.89 -3.36
C GLY A 43 -17.77 -23.74 -2.09
N GLU A 44 -16.90 -23.40 -1.14
CA GLU A 44 -16.97 -23.91 0.22
C GLU A 44 -18.23 -23.40 0.95
N PRO A 45 -18.63 -24.04 2.07
CA PRO A 45 -19.66 -23.49 2.93
C PRO A 45 -19.36 -22.03 3.32
N SER A 46 -20.40 -21.20 3.40
CA SER A 46 -20.25 -19.76 3.64
C SER A 46 -19.42 -19.46 4.90
N ASN A 47 -18.48 -18.53 4.76
CA ASN A 47 -17.55 -18.06 5.78
C ASN A 47 -16.63 -19.14 6.36
N SER A 48 -16.50 -20.30 5.69
CA SER A 48 -15.65 -21.39 6.17
C SER A 48 -14.21 -21.33 5.67
N ALA A 49 -13.91 -20.48 4.68
CA ALA A 49 -12.58 -20.39 4.07
C ALA A 49 -12.07 -18.95 3.93
N GLY A 50 -12.74 -18.11 3.15
CA GLY A 50 -12.31 -16.75 2.84
C GLY A 50 -12.16 -15.88 4.09
N MET A 51 -13.17 -15.85 4.97
CA MET A 51 -13.12 -15.08 6.22
C MET A 51 -12.03 -15.59 7.19
N PRO A 52 -11.85 -16.91 7.40
CA PRO A 52 -10.71 -17.43 8.14
C PRO A 52 -9.34 -17.01 7.59
N ILE A 53 -9.15 -16.97 6.26
CA ILE A 53 -7.92 -16.46 5.63
C ILE A 53 -7.75 -14.97 5.92
N TYR A 54 -8.81 -14.17 5.70
CA TYR A 54 -8.78 -12.73 5.94
C TYR A 54 -8.47 -12.37 7.40
N GLY A 55 -9.03 -13.12 8.35
CA GLY A 55 -8.73 -12.93 9.77
C GLY A 55 -7.25 -13.09 10.11
N GLN A 56 -6.49 -13.90 9.35
CA GLN A 56 -5.03 -13.98 9.52
C GLN A 56 -4.31 -12.78 8.91
N ILE A 57 -4.75 -12.27 7.76
CA ILE A 57 -4.24 -11.00 7.19
C ILE A 57 -4.37 -9.87 8.22
N GLN A 58 -5.53 -9.77 8.87
CA GLN A 58 -5.78 -8.78 9.92
C GLN A 58 -4.91 -9.02 11.16
N SER A 59 -4.79 -10.27 11.62
CA SER A 59 -3.99 -10.62 12.80
C SER A 59 -2.50 -10.30 12.63
N PHE A 60 -1.97 -10.36 11.41
CA PHE A 60 -0.59 -9.99 11.10
C PHE A 60 -0.45 -8.49 10.76
N ALA A 61 -1.55 -7.74 10.72
CA ALA A 61 -1.59 -6.32 10.39
C ALA A 61 -0.92 -5.98 9.04
N VAL A 62 -1.06 -6.86 8.04
CA VAL A 62 -0.46 -6.68 6.71
C VAL A 62 -1.47 -6.15 5.70
N THR A 63 -0.99 -5.37 4.72
CA THR A 63 -1.79 -4.85 3.61
C THR A 63 -1.06 -5.05 2.28
N ASN A 64 -1.74 -4.76 1.18
CA ASN A 64 -1.29 -4.99 -0.21
C ASN A 64 -0.94 -6.46 -0.47
N VAL A 65 -1.73 -7.37 0.10
CA VAL A 65 -1.50 -8.82 0.09
C VAL A 65 -2.71 -9.56 -0.48
N LEU A 66 -2.44 -10.65 -1.20
CA LEU A 66 -3.43 -11.64 -1.65
C LEU A 66 -2.97 -13.00 -1.11
N LEU A 67 -3.85 -13.69 -0.38
CA LEU A 67 -3.65 -15.08 0.02
C LEU A 67 -4.66 -15.95 -0.70
N VAL A 68 -4.18 -16.98 -1.40
CA VAL A 68 -5.00 -18.01 -2.03
C VAL A 68 -4.64 -19.35 -1.40
N VAL A 69 -5.64 -20.07 -0.90
CA VAL A 69 -5.49 -21.44 -0.41
C VAL A 69 -6.15 -22.38 -1.41
N VAL A 70 -5.33 -23.19 -2.04
CA VAL A 70 -5.75 -24.20 -3.02
C VAL A 70 -6.08 -25.49 -2.28
N ARG A 71 -7.32 -25.98 -2.40
CA ARG A 71 -7.78 -27.19 -1.72
C ARG A 71 -8.07 -28.31 -2.72
N VAL A 72 -7.44 -29.45 -2.48
CA VAL A 72 -7.73 -30.73 -3.15
C VAL A 72 -8.56 -31.60 -2.20
N PHE A 73 -9.60 -32.27 -2.70
CA PHE A 73 -10.43 -33.14 -1.87
C PHE A 73 -9.66 -34.42 -1.49
N GLY A 74 -9.48 -34.65 -0.18
CA GLY A 74 -8.68 -35.77 0.35
C GLY A 74 -9.47 -37.02 0.73
N GLY A 75 -10.73 -37.16 0.29
CA GLY A 75 -11.55 -38.35 0.56
C GLY A 75 -12.39 -38.33 1.85
N VAL A 76 -12.15 -37.38 2.76
CA VAL A 76 -12.92 -37.23 4.01
C VAL A 76 -13.44 -35.79 4.16
N LYS A 77 -14.69 -35.65 4.61
CA LYS A 77 -15.31 -34.35 4.90
C LYS A 77 -14.91 -33.87 6.29
N LEU A 78 -14.37 -32.66 6.38
CA LEU A 78 -13.90 -32.05 7.63
C LEU A 78 -15.03 -31.39 8.46
N GLY A 79 -16.20 -31.18 7.86
CA GLY A 79 -17.25 -30.32 8.42
C GLY A 79 -16.83 -28.85 8.47
N VAL A 80 -17.79 -27.95 8.74
CA VAL A 80 -17.56 -26.49 8.69
C VAL A 80 -16.46 -26.06 9.67
N GLY A 81 -16.48 -26.57 10.91
CA GLY A 81 -15.47 -26.23 11.91
C GLY A 81 -14.06 -26.68 11.53
N GLY A 82 -13.93 -27.86 10.93
CA GLY A 82 -12.64 -28.37 10.45
C GLY A 82 -12.10 -27.56 9.27
N LEU A 83 -12.97 -27.09 8.36
CA LEU A 83 -12.57 -26.20 7.25
C LEU A 83 -12.04 -24.88 7.79
N ILE A 84 -12.78 -24.24 8.70
CA ILE A 84 -12.36 -22.98 9.32
C ILE A 84 -10.96 -23.12 9.94
N THR A 85 -10.73 -24.18 10.72
CA THR A 85 -9.41 -24.42 11.33
C THR A 85 -8.33 -24.67 10.28
N ALA A 86 -8.62 -25.45 9.24
CA ALA A 86 -7.65 -25.73 8.17
C ALA A 86 -7.24 -24.44 7.44
N TYR A 87 -8.19 -23.69 6.90
CA TYR A 87 -7.91 -22.44 6.16
C TYR A 87 -7.20 -21.40 7.02
N LYS A 88 -7.64 -21.22 8.28
CA LYS A 88 -6.98 -20.32 9.24
C LYS A 88 -5.54 -20.74 9.50
N THR A 89 -5.30 -22.02 9.75
CA THR A 89 -3.96 -22.52 10.11
C THR A 89 -3.01 -22.43 8.91
N THR A 90 -3.46 -22.78 7.71
CA THR A 90 -2.68 -22.64 6.48
C THR A 90 -2.30 -21.19 6.23
N ALA A 91 -3.25 -20.26 6.31
CA ALA A 91 -2.98 -18.83 6.12
C ALA A 91 -1.98 -18.30 7.16
N LYS A 92 -2.11 -18.72 8.43
CA LYS A 92 -1.19 -18.36 9.51
C LYS A 92 0.24 -18.84 9.21
N LEU A 93 0.39 -20.09 8.79
CA LEU A 93 1.70 -20.68 8.53
C LEU A 93 2.41 -19.94 7.40
N VAL A 94 1.70 -19.66 6.30
CA VAL A 94 2.25 -18.91 5.16
C VAL A 94 2.73 -17.54 5.62
N LEU A 95 1.88 -16.76 6.30
CA LEU A 95 2.24 -15.42 6.79
C LEU A 95 3.39 -15.44 7.80
N ALA A 96 3.53 -16.49 8.59
CA ALA A 96 4.64 -16.64 9.53
C ALA A 96 5.98 -16.97 8.85
N THR A 97 5.94 -17.55 7.65
CA THR A 97 7.14 -17.96 6.89
C THR A 97 7.53 -17.00 5.78
N CYS A 98 6.62 -16.12 5.36
CA CYS A 98 6.88 -15.13 4.32
C CYS A 98 7.66 -13.94 4.89
N ASP A 99 8.52 -13.36 4.05
CA ASP A 99 9.20 -12.09 4.36
C ASP A 99 8.20 -10.92 4.29
N ILE A 100 7.81 -10.41 5.45
CA ILE A 100 6.95 -9.23 5.56
C ILE A 100 7.86 -8.00 5.59
N ILE A 101 7.72 -7.14 4.56
CA ILE A 101 8.51 -5.93 4.42
C ILE A 101 7.71 -4.72 4.91
N GLU A 102 8.23 -4.02 5.89
CA GLU A 102 7.68 -2.73 6.31
C GLU A 102 8.04 -1.66 5.28
N LYS A 103 7.04 -0.88 4.85
CA LYS A 103 7.22 0.25 3.94
C LYS A 103 6.65 1.52 4.56
N THR A 104 7.38 2.62 4.42
CA THR A 104 6.86 3.94 4.77
C THR A 104 6.04 4.50 3.61
N ILE A 105 4.98 5.23 3.96
CA ILE A 105 4.23 6.03 3.00
C ILE A 105 4.89 7.39 2.97
N ASP A 106 5.38 7.78 1.81
CA ASP A 106 5.91 9.12 1.57
C ASP A 106 4.85 9.99 0.91
N VAL A 107 4.90 11.28 1.21
CA VAL A 107 4.06 12.32 0.65
C VAL A 107 4.96 13.28 -0.10
N HIS A 108 4.57 13.60 -1.33
CA HIS A 108 5.28 14.50 -2.20
C HIS A 108 4.69 15.91 -2.09
N PHE A 109 5.58 16.88 -2.12
CA PHE A 109 5.25 18.30 -2.14
C PHE A 109 6.04 18.99 -3.25
N ILE A 110 5.37 19.86 -3.98
CA ILE A 110 5.99 20.84 -4.86
C ILE A 110 6.07 22.15 -4.10
N ILE A 111 7.28 22.67 -3.97
CA ILE A 111 7.58 23.95 -3.33
C ILE A 111 8.02 24.91 -4.43
N SER A 112 7.25 25.97 -4.65
CA SER A 112 7.54 27.03 -5.62
C SER A 112 7.87 28.32 -4.88
N PHE A 113 8.98 28.97 -5.24
CA PHE A 113 9.47 30.13 -4.50
C PHE A 113 10.35 31.02 -5.35
N ASP A 114 10.37 32.33 -5.06
CA ASP A 114 11.32 33.24 -5.68
C ASP A 114 12.76 32.83 -5.38
N TYR A 115 13.65 32.90 -6.37
CA TYR A 115 15.04 32.47 -6.21
C TYR A 115 15.76 33.11 -5.01
N LYS A 116 15.36 34.31 -4.61
CA LYS A 116 15.86 34.99 -3.39
C LYS A 116 15.65 34.18 -2.11
N LYS A 117 14.64 33.30 -2.07
CA LYS A 117 14.30 32.43 -0.92
C LYS A 117 15.01 31.07 -0.95
N MET A 118 15.84 30.79 -1.95
CA MET A 118 16.55 29.52 -2.09
C MET A 118 17.25 29.09 -0.80
N ASN A 119 17.99 29.99 -0.16
CA ASN A 119 18.68 29.67 1.10
C ASN A 119 17.73 29.28 2.24
N THR A 120 16.58 29.94 2.34
CA THR A 120 15.55 29.63 3.34
C THR A 120 14.95 28.25 3.08
N VAL A 121 14.58 27.97 1.84
CA VAL A 121 13.99 26.67 1.44
C VAL A 121 14.97 25.54 1.69
N MET A 122 16.21 25.66 1.21
CA MET A 122 17.25 24.65 1.40
C MET A 122 17.59 24.42 2.87
N ARG A 123 17.52 25.47 3.71
CA ARG A 123 17.69 25.32 5.16
C ARG A 123 16.58 24.46 5.76
N VAL A 124 15.31 24.74 5.44
CA VAL A 124 14.17 23.96 5.95
C VAL A 124 14.25 22.50 5.47
N ILE A 125 14.55 22.28 4.18
CA ILE A 125 14.76 20.94 3.61
C ILE A 125 15.80 20.16 4.42
N LYS A 126 16.94 20.78 4.72
CA LYS A 126 18.03 20.15 5.49
C LYS A 126 17.66 19.92 6.95
N GLU A 127 17.05 20.90 7.61
CA GLU A 127 16.63 20.81 9.02
C GLU A 127 15.57 19.71 9.23
N LYS A 128 14.63 19.60 8.29
CA LYS A 128 13.54 18.62 8.34
C LYS A 128 13.90 17.29 7.67
N LYS A 129 15.12 17.18 7.13
CA LYS A 129 15.64 15.99 6.44
C LYS A 129 14.71 15.52 5.32
N LEU A 130 14.20 16.46 4.53
CA LEU A 130 13.36 16.16 3.36
C LEU A 130 14.25 15.62 2.24
N GLU A 131 13.74 14.64 1.50
CA GLU A 131 14.45 14.10 0.34
C GLU A 131 14.02 14.88 -0.90
N ILE A 132 14.99 15.43 -1.63
CA ILE A 132 14.73 16.15 -2.89
C ILE A 132 14.55 15.11 -3.99
N VAL A 133 13.40 15.16 -4.66
CA VAL A 133 13.05 14.28 -5.79
C VAL A 133 13.48 14.93 -7.10
N SER A 134 13.17 16.21 -7.27
CA SER A 134 13.54 17.00 -8.44
C SER A 134 13.73 18.46 -8.05
N GLN A 135 14.52 19.18 -8.86
CA GLN A 135 14.80 20.61 -8.68
C GLN A 135 14.93 21.26 -10.04
N GLU A 136 14.11 22.27 -10.28
CA GLU A 136 14.01 23.00 -11.54
C GLU A 136 14.07 24.51 -11.29
N MET A 137 14.50 25.24 -12.32
CA MET A 137 14.54 26.69 -12.34
C MET A 137 13.75 27.19 -13.53
N GLU A 138 12.79 28.06 -13.27
CA GLU A 138 11.94 28.64 -14.29
C GLU A 138 11.99 30.17 -14.20
N ILE A 139 11.55 30.83 -15.27
CA ILE A 139 11.30 32.27 -15.26
C ILE A 139 9.81 32.45 -15.05
N ASN A 140 9.43 33.19 -14.02
CA ASN A 140 8.04 33.54 -13.81
C ASN A 140 7.57 34.44 -14.97
N GLU A 141 6.55 34.00 -15.71
CA GLU A 141 6.06 34.69 -16.91
C GLU A 141 5.51 36.10 -16.63
N ILE A 142 5.06 36.35 -15.40
CA ILE A 142 4.44 37.62 -15.00
C ILE A 142 5.51 38.58 -14.43
N SER A 143 6.33 38.12 -13.49
CA SER A 143 7.32 38.97 -12.83
C SER A 143 8.65 39.06 -13.60
N THR A 144 8.87 38.17 -14.58
CA THR A 144 10.15 37.96 -15.30
C THR A 144 11.34 37.63 -14.40
N LEU A 145 11.07 37.27 -13.13
CA LEU A 145 12.08 36.90 -12.15
C LEU A 145 12.31 35.38 -12.15
N PRO A 146 13.53 34.91 -11.82
CA PRO A 146 13.80 33.49 -11.65
C PRO A 146 13.06 32.93 -10.43
N MET A 147 12.38 31.82 -10.63
CA MET A 147 11.65 31.05 -9.62
C MET A 147 12.25 29.65 -9.52
N GLY A 148 12.37 29.13 -8.30
CA GLY A 148 12.74 27.75 -8.04
C GLY A 148 11.51 26.89 -7.84
N ILE A 149 11.50 25.70 -8.44
CA ILE A 149 10.53 24.65 -8.18
C ILE A 149 11.30 23.45 -7.65
N ILE A 150 11.00 23.03 -6.43
CA ILE A 150 11.61 21.85 -5.83
C ILE A 150 10.51 20.87 -5.44
N GLU A 151 10.61 19.66 -5.95
CA GLU A 151 9.83 18.55 -5.47
C GLU A 151 10.58 17.87 -4.31
N VAL A 152 9.92 17.76 -3.18
CA VAL A 152 10.43 17.05 -2.01
C VAL A 152 9.46 15.97 -1.60
N LYS A 153 9.98 14.91 -1.00
CA LYS A 153 9.16 13.91 -0.31
C LYS A 153 9.55 13.77 1.15
N THR A 154 8.57 13.43 1.96
CA THR A 154 8.73 13.16 3.39
C THR A 154 7.75 12.08 3.83
N ARG A 155 8.05 11.41 4.94
CA ARG A 155 7.15 10.41 5.50
C ARG A 155 5.81 11.06 5.84
N LYS A 156 4.71 10.36 5.56
CA LYS A 156 3.33 10.83 5.81
C LYS A 156 3.12 11.39 7.22
N LYS A 157 3.74 10.78 8.23
CA LYS A 157 3.68 11.26 9.64
C LYS A 157 4.21 12.68 9.86
N ASN A 158 5.10 13.15 8.98
CA ASN A 158 5.71 14.48 9.02
C ASN A 158 5.06 15.44 8.03
N ALA A 159 4.14 14.97 7.18
CA ALA A 159 3.61 15.73 6.05
C ALA A 159 2.92 17.02 6.49
N GLU A 160 2.04 16.95 7.50
CA GLU A 160 1.33 18.12 8.04
C GLU A 160 2.31 19.17 8.59
N ILE A 161 3.29 18.74 9.39
CA ILE A 161 4.30 19.65 9.97
C ILE A 161 5.10 20.36 8.86
N VAL A 162 5.46 19.63 7.80
CA VAL A 162 6.20 20.20 6.67
C VAL A 162 5.33 21.19 5.90
N PHE A 163 4.06 20.85 5.66
CA PHE A 163 3.10 21.70 4.99
C PHE A 163 2.92 23.03 5.75
N ASP A 164 2.68 22.98 7.05
CA ASP A 164 2.51 24.16 7.90
C ASP A 164 3.74 25.07 7.91
N ILE A 165 4.95 24.49 7.94
CA ILE A 165 6.20 25.26 7.92
C ILE A 165 6.32 26.06 6.63
N PHE A 166 6.08 25.44 5.47
CA PHE A 166 6.23 26.15 4.20
C PHE A 166 5.07 27.13 3.96
N GLN A 167 3.85 26.79 4.38
CA GLN A 167 2.69 27.67 4.25
C GLN A 167 2.82 28.96 5.07
N THR A 168 3.56 28.93 6.18
CA THR A 168 3.82 30.12 7.02
C THR A 168 4.93 31.02 6.50
N LEU A 169 5.70 30.58 5.50
CA LEU A 169 6.79 31.37 4.92
C LEU A 169 6.28 32.28 3.80
N PHE A 170 6.57 33.56 3.94
CA PHE A 170 6.20 34.57 2.95
C PHE A 170 6.91 34.35 1.59
N GLU A 171 6.14 34.46 0.49
CA GLU A 171 6.57 34.23 -0.90
C GLU A 171 7.05 32.80 -1.22
N ILE A 172 6.49 31.82 -0.52
CA ILE A 172 6.70 30.40 -0.80
C ILE A 172 5.33 29.72 -0.93
N ASP A 173 5.11 29.06 -2.05
CA ASP A 173 3.92 28.24 -2.32
C ASP A 173 4.28 26.76 -2.12
N ILE A 174 3.41 26.01 -1.46
CA ILE A 174 3.56 24.57 -1.27
C ILE A 174 2.28 23.86 -1.67
N LYS A 175 2.41 22.82 -2.50
CA LYS A 175 1.30 22.00 -2.96
C LYS A 175 1.63 20.52 -2.77
N ARG A 176 0.66 19.76 -2.30
CA ARG A 176 0.76 18.30 -2.21
C ARG A 176 0.48 17.69 -3.58
N VAL A 177 1.27 16.68 -3.95
CA VAL A 177 1.12 15.89 -5.20
C VAL A 177 0.46 14.56 -4.91
#